data_AF-A0A953QNL9-F1
#
_entry.id   AF-A0A953QNL9-F1
#
_cell.length_a   1.000
_cell.length_b   1.000
_cell.length_c   1.000
_cell.angle_alpha   90.00
_cell.angle_beta   90.00
_cell.angle_gamma   90.00
#
_symmetry.space_group_name_H-M   'P 1'
#
loop_
_entity.id
_entity.type
_entity.pdbx_description
1 polymer ?
#
loop_
_entity_poly.entity_id
_entity_poly.type
_entity_poly.pdbx_seq_one_letter_code
_entity_poly.pdbx_strand_id
1 'polypeptide(L)'
;MPASAAIPTRQGRFSILQAELPGHGLVNLGVLLEDPSSDALWLRLRRDLDSLVEEEEDLEVLSALAEDLARKAAEMGAAKLFEYLESTLSASVRVTDREPVLVEEFPRAVERLYRRHVSSNVLQFRTHVPHYSLQVAAGPFLENREVAEEGWVEAPEDLRITPDMFVAVIAGHSMEPLIPDGALCVFRRGVTGSRDGRLVLVENLEISGNNRYTVKRYRSRKAASDEGWRHERIRLESVNPEYPSWDLDPDEEKYRILAEFVRVLD
;
A
#
# COMPACT_ATOMS: atom_id res chain seq x y z
N MET A 1 16.43 24.07 -2.21
CA MET A 1 14.98 24.04 -2.43
C MET A 1 14.72 23.94 -3.93
N PRO A 2 14.47 22.76 -4.52
CA PRO A 2 13.90 22.74 -5.86
C PRO A 2 12.45 23.24 -5.74
N ALA A 3 12.05 24.14 -6.64
CA ALA A 3 10.68 24.63 -6.71
C ALA A 3 9.74 23.44 -6.98
N SER A 4 8.75 23.24 -6.11
CA SER A 4 7.65 22.31 -6.37
C SER A 4 6.95 22.78 -7.65
N ALA A 5 7.10 22.04 -8.74
CA ALA A 5 6.38 22.32 -9.96
C ALA A 5 4.89 22.07 -9.67
N ALA A 6 4.05 23.10 -9.80
CA ALA A 6 2.62 22.95 -9.67
C ALA A 6 2.13 21.95 -10.72
N ILE A 7 1.63 20.79 -10.29
CA ILE A 7 1.04 19.80 -11.18
C ILE A 7 -0.28 20.40 -11.69
N PRO A 8 -0.45 20.64 -13.00
CA PRO A 8 -1.67 21.24 -13.51
C PRO A 8 -2.86 20.27 -13.34
N THR A 9 -3.95 20.75 -12.74
CA THR A 9 -5.21 20.01 -12.67
C THR A 9 -5.81 19.86 -14.07
N ARG A 10 -6.14 18.63 -14.45
CA ARG A 10 -6.81 18.26 -15.70
C ARG A 10 -8.27 17.89 -15.45
N GLN A 11 -9.09 17.96 -16.49
CA GLN A 11 -10.49 17.53 -16.41
C GLN A 11 -10.58 16.05 -16.76
N GLY A 12 -11.17 15.25 -15.87
CA GLY A 12 -11.56 13.86 -16.11
C GLY A 12 -13.08 13.69 -16.02
N ARG A 13 -13.56 12.52 -16.40
CA ARG A 13 -14.96 12.11 -16.23
C ARG A 13 -15.00 10.71 -15.64
N PHE A 14 -15.84 10.47 -14.65
CA PHE A 14 -15.96 9.15 -14.05
C PHE A 14 -17.40 8.65 -14.03
N SER A 15 -17.54 7.33 -14.03
CA SER A 15 -18.79 6.64 -13.75
C SER A 15 -18.54 5.51 -12.76
N ILE A 16 -19.58 5.13 -12.03
CA ILE A 16 -19.58 3.98 -11.14
C ILE A 16 -20.09 2.77 -11.91
N LEU A 17 -19.29 1.71 -11.95
CA LEU A 17 -19.72 0.41 -12.45
C LEU A 17 -20.55 -0.27 -11.35
N GLN A 18 -21.76 -0.71 -11.68
CA GLN A 18 -22.68 -1.32 -10.74
C GLN A 18 -23.23 -2.63 -11.30
N ALA A 19 -23.61 -3.54 -10.41
CA ALA A 19 -24.35 -4.74 -10.77
C ALA A 19 -25.54 -4.96 -9.82
N GLU A 20 -26.65 -5.44 -10.37
CA GLU A 20 -27.79 -5.92 -9.61
C GLU A 20 -27.55 -7.39 -9.29
N LEU A 21 -27.27 -7.70 -8.03
CA LEU A 21 -26.88 -9.04 -7.59
C LEU A 21 -27.96 -9.68 -6.71
N PRO A 22 -28.24 -10.99 -6.87
CA PRO A 22 -29.18 -11.70 -6.01
C PRO A 22 -28.82 -11.53 -4.53
N GLY A 23 -29.80 -11.18 -3.69
CA GLY A 23 -29.60 -11.00 -2.24
C GLY A 23 -28.89 -9.71 -1.81
N HIS A 24 -28.19 -9.01 -2.71
CA HIS A 24 -27.48 -7.76 -2.42
C HIS A 24 -28.10 -6.52 -3.07
N GLY A 25 -28.97 -6.70 -4.07
CA GLY A 25 -29.54 -5.60 -4.84
C GLY A 25 -28.48 -4.90 -5.69
N LEU A 26 -28.61 -3.59 -5.86
CA LEU A 26 -27.63 -2.81 -6.61
C LEU A 26 -26.35 -2.58 -5.79
N VAL A 27 -25.23 -3.08 -6.30
CA VAL A 27 -23.91 -2.99 -5.69
C VAL A 27 -22.95 -2.23 -6.59
N ASN A 28 -22.16 -1.32 -6.02
CA ASN A 28 -21.06 -0.67 -6.73
C ASN A 28 -19.87 -1.64 -6.82
N LEU A 29 -19.46 -1.98 -8.04
CA LEU A 29 -18.35 -2.89 -8.32
C LEU A 29 -17.02 -2.15 -8.46
N GLY A 30 -17.04 -0.89 -8.92
CA GLY A 30 -15.82 -0.16 -9.18
C GLY A 30 -16.02 1.22 -9.79
N VAL A 31 -14.91 1.86 -10.10
CA VAL A 31 -14.86 3.18 -10.74
C VAL A 31 -14.18 3.06 -12.09
N LEU A 32 -14.76 3.74 -13.08
CA LEU A 32 -14.18 3.99 -14.39
C LEU A 32 -13.89 5.50 -14.49
N LEU A 33 -12.66 5.88 -14.81
CA LEU A 33 -12.21 7.27 -14.92
C LEU A 33 -11.55 7.48 -16.29
N GLU A 34 -12.19 8.28 -17.13
CA GLU A 34 -11.72 8.71 -18.44
C GLU A 34 -10.70 9.86 -18.28
N ASP A 35 -9.55 9.75 -18.94
CA ASP A 35 -8.64 10.87 -19.25
C ASP A 35 -8.92 11.34 -20.69
N PRO A 36 -9.68 12.42 -20.91
CA PRO A 36 -10.04 12.90 -22.25
C PRO A 36 -8.83 13.40 -23.05
N SER A 37 -7.70 13.71 -22.39
CA SER A 37 -6.51 14.22 -23.08
C SER A 37 -5.71 13.14 -23.78
N SER A 38 -5.73 11.92 -23.23
CA SER A 38 -5.04 10.75 -23.79
C SER A 38 -5.99 9.65 -24.27
N ASP A 39 -7.30 9.87 -24.14
CA ASP A 39 -8.36 8.89 -24.40
C ASP A 39 -8.14 7.56 -23.64
N ALA A 40 -7.56 7.66 -22.43
CA ALA A 40 -7.18 6.51 -21.61
C ALA A 40 -8.22 6.21 -20.53
N LEU A 41 -8.41 4.94 -20.22
CA LEU A 41 -9.23 4.49 -19.11
C LEU A 41 -8.36 4.17 -17.90
N TRP A 42 -8.72 4.75 -16.76
CA TRP A 42 -8.27 4.36 -15.43
C TRP A 42 -9.41 3.64 -14.74
N LEU A 43 -9.20 2.42 -14.29
CA LEU A 43 -10.26 1.64 -13.65
C LEU A 43 -9.78 1.04 -12.33
N ARG A 44 -10.70 0.93 -11.38
CA ARG A 44 -10.48 0.24 -10.12
C ARG A 44 -11.74 -0.54 -9.73
N LEU A 45 -11.64 -1.86 -9.73
CA LEU A 45 -12.71 -2.75 -9.29
C LEU A 45 -12.42 -3.32 -7.90
N ARG A 46 -13.48 -3.70 -7.20
CA ARG A 46 -13.38 -4.40 -5.92
C ARG A 46 -12.70 -5.76 -6.06
N ARG A 47 -12.02 -6.21 -5.00
CA ARG A 47 -11.24 -7.47 -4.97
C ARG A 47 -11.83 -8.56 -4.09
N ASP A 48 -13.08 -8.37 -3.70
CA ASP A 48 -13.90 -9.23 -2.85
C ASP A 48 -15.18 -9.67 -3.57
N LEU A 49 -15.11 -9.83 -4.90
CA LEU A 49 -16.27 -10.22 -5.72
C LEU A 49 -16.83 -11.59 -5.30
N ASP A 50 -15.98 -12.51 -4.87
CA ASP A 50 -16.34 -13.82 -4.31
C ASP A 50 -17.20 -13.73 -3.04
N SER A 51 -17.23 -12.58 -2.37
CA SER A 51 -18.12 -12.35 -1.23
C SER A 51 -19.51 -11.83 -1.62
N LEU A 52 -19.73 -11.54 -2.90
CA LEU A 52 -20.99 -11.02 -3.43
C LEU A 52 -21.82 -12.04 -4.21
N VAL A 53 -21.21 -13.15 -4.62
CA VAL A 53 -21.84 -14.15 -5.48
C VAL A 53 -21.55 -15.55 -4.94
N GLU A 54 -22.54 -16.43 -5.02
CA GLU A 54 -22.41 -17.82 -4.57
C GLU A 54 -22.02 -18.76 -5.72
N GLU A 55 -22.42 -18.43 -6.95
CA GLU A 55 -22.19 -19.25 -8.14
C GLU A 55 -20.82 -18.96 -8.76
N GLU A 56 -20.05 -20.00 -9.06
CA GLU A 56 -18.71 -19.87 -9.68
C GLU A 56 -18.80 -19.21 -11.07
N GLU A 57 -19.86 -19.50 -11.84
CA GLU A 57 -20.08 -18.91 -13.17
C GLU A 57 -20.24 -17.38 -13.10
N ASP A 58 -20.98 -16.87 -12.11
CA ASP A 58 -21.14 -15.43 -11.88
C ASP A 58 -19.82 -14.77 -11.48
N LEU A 59 -19.04 -15.45 -10.62
CA LEU A 59 -17.73 -14.95 -10.20
C LEU A 59 -16.75 -14.87 -11.38
N GLU A 60 -16.73 -15.87 -12.26
CA GLU A 60 -15.89 -15.87 -13.46
C GLU A 60 -16.21 -14.68 -14.37
N VAL A 61 -17.50 -14.43 -14.60
CA VAL A 61 -17.96 -13.28 -15.40
C VAL A 61 -17.53 -11.96 -14.78
N LEU A 62 -17.78 -11.77 -13.48
CA LEU A 62 -17.41 -10.53 -12.79
C LEU A 62 -15.89 -10.33 -12.73
N SER A 63 -15.13 -11.39 -12.53
CA SER A 63 -13.66 -11.34 -12.44
C SER A 63 -13.01 -10.98 -13.78
N ALA A 64 -13.64 -11.35 -14.90
CA ALA A 64 -13.17 -11.00 -16.24
C ALA A 64 -13.44 -9.53 -16.64
N LEU A 65 -14.30 -8.80 -15.90
CA LEU A 65 -14.73 -7.45 -16.27
C LEU A 65 -13.57 -6.46 -16.36
N ALA A 66 -12.64 -6.48 -15.40
CA ALA A 66 -11.53 -5.51 -15.39
C ALA A 66 -10.67 -5.64 -16.66
N GLU A 67 -10.31 -6.86 -17.02
CA GLU A 67 -9.49 -7.14 -18.21
C GLU A 67 -10.26 -6.86 -19.50
N ASP A 68 -11.55 -7.22 -19.58
CA ASP A 68 -12.38 -6.95 -20.75
C ASP A 68 -12.56 -5.44 -20.99
N LEU A 69 -12.84 -4.67 -19.95
CA LEU A 69 -12.97 -3.21 -20.04
C LEU A 69 -11.64 -2.54 -20.40
N ALA A 70 -10.53 -2.97 -19.80
CA ALA A 70 -9.20 -2.48 -20.15
C ALA A 70 -8.86 -2.75 -21.62
N ARG A 71 -9.12 -3.99 -22.09
CA ARG A 71 -8.89 -4.39 -23.49
C ARG A 71 -9.74 -3.55 -24.44
N LYS A 72 -11.04 -3.42 -24.18
CA LYS A 72 -11.93 -2.59 -25.01
C LYS A 72 -11.47 -1.13 -25.02
N ALA A 73 -11.11 -0.55 -23.88
CA ALA A 73 -10.57 0.81 -23.83
C ALA A 73 -9.31 0.96 -24.70
N ALA A 74 -8.40 -0.02 -24.68
CA ALA A 74 -7.20 -0.01 -25.52
C ALA A 74 -7.52 -0.14 -27.03
N GLU A 75 -8.60 -0.83 -27.39
CA GLU A 75 -9.01 -1.05 -28.78
C GLU A 75 -9.78 0.13 -29.39
N MET A 76 -10.73 0.73 -28.64
CA MET A 76 -11.64 1.75 -29.16
C MET A 76 -11.49 3.13 -28.54
N GLY A 77 -10.69 3.28 -27.49
CA GLY A 77 -10.58 4.52 -26.70
C GLY A 77 -11.60 4.56 -25.56
N ALA A 78 -11.25 5.29 -24.50
CA ALA A 78 -12.11 5.43 -23.33
C ALA A 78 -13.43 6.14 -23.66
N ALA A 79 -13.39 7.19 -24.47
CA ALA A 79 -14.60 7.95 -24.82
C ALA A 79 -15.68 7.07 -25.46
N LYS A 80 -15.27 6.24 -26.44
CA LYS A 80 -16.16 5.29 -27.13
C LYS A 80 -16.58 4.13 -26.23
N LEU A 81 -15.70 3.66 -25.36
CA LEU A 81 -16.07 2.62 -24.40
C LEU A 81 -17.22 3.10 -23.51
N PHE A 82 -17.16 4.33 -22.97
CA PHE A 82 -18.26 4.82 -22.16
C PHE A 82 -19.57 4.95 -22.97
N GLU A 83 -19.53 5.42 -24.22
CA GLU A 83 -20.73 5.46 -25.10
C GLU A 83 -21.30 4.05 -25.32
N TYR A 84 -20.43 3.06 -25.51
CA TYR A 84 -20.80 1.66 -25.61
C TYR A 84 -21.45 1.15 -24.32
N LEU A 85 -20.86 1.44 -23.14
CA LEU A 85 -21.41 1.01 -21.86
C LEU A 85 -22.77 1.65 -21.58
N GLU A 86 -22.95 2.94 -21.89
CA GLU A 86 -24.22 3.67 -21.72
C GLU A 86 -25.36 3.11 -22.60
N SER A 87 -25.02 2.52 -23.74
CA SER A 87 -26.01 2.01 -24.71
C SER A 87 -26.22 0.50 -24.67
N THR A 88 -25.24 -0.27 -24.19
CA THR A 88 -25.20 -1.73 -24.36
C THR A 88 -25.32 -2.50 -23.05
N LEU A 89 -25.03 -1.87 -21.91
CA LEU A 89 -25.10 -2.54 -20.63
C LEU A 89 -26.54 -2.94 -20.28
N SER A 90 -26.68 -4.16 -19.77
CA SER A 90 -27.97 -4.79 -19.43
C SER A 90 -28.55 -4.24 -18.12
N ALA A 91 -29.73 -4.71 -17.74
CA ALA A 91 -30.25 -4.41 -16.40
C ALA A 91 -29.39 -4.99 -15.26
N SER A 92 -28.56 -6.01 -15.55
CA SER A 92 -27.76 -6.73 -14.55
C SER A 92 -26.40 -6.08 -14.25
N VAL A 93 -25.73 -5.48 -15.23
CA VAL A 93 -24.51 -4.68 -15.04
C VAL A 93 -24.75 -3.35 -15.71
N ARG A 94 -24.54 -2.22 -15.02
CA ARG A 94 -24.78 -0.86 -15.51
C ARG A 94 -23.68 0.12 -15.10
N VAL A 95 -23.63 1.27 -15.75
CA VAL A 95 -22.82 2.42 -15.33
C VAL A 95 -23.71 3.60 -14.99
N THR A 96 -23.29 4.42 -14.03
CA THR A 96 -23.93 5.72 -13.77
C THR A 96 -23.61 6.71 -14.88
N ASP A 97 -24.37 7.81 -14.92
CA ASP A 97 -24.03 8.98 -15.75
C ASP A 97 -22.59 9.46 -15.46
N ARG A 98 -21.95 10.05 -16.48
CA ARG A 98 -20.59 10.59 -16.35
C ARG A 98 -20.58 11.86 -15.50
N GLU A 99 -19.80 11.84 -14.44
CA GLU A 99 -19.59 12.99 -13.58
C GLU A 99 -18.22 13.64 -13.85
N PRO A 100 -18.14 14.98 -13.98
CA PRO A 100 -16.87 15.66 -14.16
C PRO A 100 -16.05 15.67 -12.86
N VAL A 101 -14.73 15.53 -12.98
CA VAL A 101 -13.81 15.59 -11.84
C VAL A 101 -12.52 16.31 -12.22
N LEU A 102 -11.96 17.08 -11.29
CA LEU A 102 -10.61 17.63 -11.44
C LEU A 102 -9.57 16.63 -10.94
N VAL A 103 -8.56 16.41 -11.77
CA VAL A 103 -7.56 15.35 -11.61
C VAL A 103 -6.16 15.94 -11.73
N GLU A 104 -5.39 15.86 -10.66
CA GLU A 104 -3.94 16.14 -10.70
C GLU A 104 -3.21 14.91 -11.26
N GLU A 105 -3.41 13.77 -10.61
CA GLU A 105 -2.85 12.48 -10.97
C GLU A 105 -3.98 11.44 -11.08
N PHE A 106 -4.16 10.86 -12.28
CA PHE A 106 -5.21 9.87 -12.53
C PHE A 106 -5.11 8.61 -11.66
N PRO A 107 -3.94 8.00 -11.43
CA PRO A 107 -3.81 6.87 -10.51
C PRO A 107 -4.36 7.17 -9.10
N ARG A 108 -4.00 8.33 -8.54
CA ARG A 108 -4.50 8.74 -7.21
C ARG A 108 -5.99 9.11 -7.24
N ALA A 109 -6.45 9.72 -8.33
CA ALA A 109 -7.84 10.11 -8.47
C ALA A 109 -8.79 8.91 -8.54
N VAL A 110 -8.43 7.85 -9.28
CA VAL A 110 -9.27 6.64 -9.36
C VAL A 110 -9.35 5.93 -8.02
N GLU A 111 -8.24 5.83 -7.27
CA GLU A 111 -8.24 5.27 -5.90
C GLU A 111 -9.11 6.09 -4.94
N ARG A 112 -9.01 7.42 -4.99
CA ARG A 112 -9.82 8.31 -4.17
C ARG A 112 -11.32 8.18 -4.48
N LEU A 113 -11.67 8.10 -5.77
CA LEU A 113 -13.06 7.89 -6.19
C LEU A 113 -13.55 6.51 -5.76
N TYR A 114 -12.73 5.47 -5.91
CA TYR A 114 -13.04 4.12 -5.46
C TYR A 114 -13.37 4.10 -3.96
N ARG A 115 -12.51 4.66 -3.10
CA ARG A 115 -12.76 4.74 -1.65
C ARG A 115 -14.03 5.52 -1.27
N ARG A 116 -14.44 6.48 -2.11
CA ARG A 116 -15.64 7.29 -1.88
C ARG A 116 -16.92 6.55 -2.26
N HIS A 117 -16.89 5.80 -3.36
CA HIS A 117 -18.10 5.27 -3.99
C HIS A 117 -18.26 3.76 -3.83
N VAL A 118 -17.21 3.02 -3.48
CA VAL A 118 -17.24 1.56 -3.40
C VAL A 118 -17.03 1.13 -1.95
N SER A 119 -17.94 0.30 -1.45
CA SER A 119 -17.83 -0.36 -0.14
C SER A 119 -17.48 -1.83 -0.36
N SER A 120 -16.20 -2.17 -0.16
CA SER A 120 -15.68 -3.53 -0.24
C SER A 120 -15.34 -4.09 1.15
N ASN A 121 -15.39 -5.41 1.28
CA ASN A 121 -15.02 -6.13 2.49
C ASN A 121 -13.51 -6.10 2.72
N VAL A 122 -13.13 -6.11 4.01
CA VAL A 122 -11.75 -6.31 4.43
C VAL A 122 -11.41 -7.80 4.37
N LEU A 123 -10.46 -8.16 3.51
CA LEU A 123 -10.00 -9.54 3.35
C LEU A 123 -8.59 -9.65 3.91
N GLN A 124 -8.52 -10.05 5.17
CA GLN A 124 -7.31 -10.13 5.96
C GLN A 124 -6.26 -11.02 5.28
N PHE A 125 -5.06 -10.48 5.08
CA PHE A 125 -3.92 -11.13 4.44
C PHE A 125 -4.13 -11.60 3.00
N ARG A 126 -5.28 -11.28 2.38
CA ARG A 126 -5.56 -11.54 0.96
C ARG A 126 -5.43 -10.27 0.14
N THR A 127 -6.10 -9.21 0.56
CA THR A 127 -6.05 -7.88 -0.07
C THR A 127 -5.65 -6.80 0.93
N HIS A 128 -5.77 -7.07 2.23
CA HIS A 128 -5.47 -6.12 3.28
C HIS A 128 -4.34 -6.59 4.19
N VAL A 129 -3.59 -5.61 4.71
CA VAL A 129 -2.49 -5.78 5.66
C VAL A 129 -2.88 -5.07 6.96
N PRO A 130 -2.62 -5.64 8.16
CA PRO A 130 -3.00 -5.01 9.42
C PRO A 130 -2.21 -3.72 9.63
N HIS A 131 -2.89 -2.67 10.06
CA HIS A 131 -2.31 -1.37 10.39
C HIS A 131 -2.17 -1.23 11.91
N TYR A 132 -0.95 -0.94 12.36
CA TYR A 132 -0.67 -0.71 13.77
C TYR A 132 -0.24 0.74 13.98
N SER A 133 -0.75 1.36 15.03
CA SER A 133 -0.07 2.53 15.60
C SER A 133 1.26 2.06 16.18
N LEU A 134 2.37 2.51 15.61
CA LEU A 134 3.68 2.39 16.27
C LEU A 134 3.87 3.47 17.36
N GLN A 135 2.77 3.98 17.93
CA GLN A 135 2.79 4.85 19.09
C GLN A 135 2.62 4.03 20.39
N VAL A 136 3.70 3.94 21.18
CA VAL A 136 3.78 3.72 22.66
C VAL A 136 3.91 2.27 23.23
N ALA A 137 4.80 2.18 24.24
CA ALA A 137 4.97 1.25 25.38
C ALA A 137 5.05 -0.29 25.15
N ALA A 138 6.26 -0.85 25.21
CA ALA A 138 6.82 -1.60 26.35
C ALA A 138 6.20 -3.00 26.62
N GLY A 139 6.83 -4.06 26.10
CA GLY A 139 6.64 -5.44 26.60
C GLY A 139 6.54 -6.52 25.51
N PRO A 140 6.67 -7.81 25.86
CA PRO A 140 6.79 -8.92 24.91
C PRO A 140 5.48 -9.09 24.10
N PHE A 141 5.62 -9.12 22.78
CA PHE A 141 4.51 -9.30 21.83
C PHE A 141 3.88 -10.68 21.99
N LEU A 142 2.77 -10.73 22.73
CA LEU A 142 1.56 -11.56 22.54
C LEU A 142 0.57 -11.42 23.71
N GLU A 143 0.91 -10.70 24.79
CA GLU A 143 0.01 -10.57 25.96
C GLU A 143 -0.25 -9.14 26.48
N ASN A 144 0.31 -8.07 25.90
CA ASN A 144 0.06 -6.70 26.38
C ASN A 144 -0.63 -5.79 25.36
N ARG A 145 -1.68 -5.12 25.85
CA ARG A 145 -2.73 -4.34 25.18
C ARG A 145 -2.32 -2.98 24.60
N GLU A 146 -1.06 -2.71 24.29
CA GLU A 146 -0.61 -1.33 23.98
C GLU A 146 -0.07 -1.09 22.54
N VAL A 147 0.00 -2.12 21.69
CA VAL A 147 -0.01 -1.94 20.22
C VAL A 147 -1.38 -2.34 19.71
N ALA A 148 -2.24 -1.36 19.47
CA ALA A 148 -3.57 -1.61 18.94
C ALA A 148 -3.50 -1.80 17.43
N GLU A 149 -4.11 -2.87 16.94
CA GLU A 149 -4.53 -2.91 15.54
C GLU A 149 -5.54 -1.79 15.33
N GLU A 150 -5.19 -0.78 14.55
CA GLU A 150 -6.05 0.37 14.24
C GLU A 150 -6.99 0.07 13.08
N GLY A 151 -6.78 -1.06 12.40
CA GLY A 151 -7.59 -1.54 11.30
C GLY A 151 -6.74 -2.25 10.27
N TRP A 152 -7.24 -2.24 9.03
CA TRP A 152 -6.66 -2.96 7.90
C TRP A 152 -6.56 -2.01 6.71
N VAL A 153 -5.40 -1.99 6.07
CA VAL A 153 -5.15 -1.16 4.89
C VAL A 153 -5.13 -2.05 3.67
N GLU A 154 -5.90 -1.67 2.66
CA GLU A 154 -5.88 -2.34 1.37
C GLU A 154 -4.51 -2.15 0.70
N ALA A 155 -3.84 -3.24 0.34
CA ALA A 155 -2.51 -3.22 -0.25
C ALA A 155 -2.55 -3.25 -1.78
N PRO A 156 -1.58 -2.65 -2.48
CA PRO A 156 -1.45 -2.72 -3.93
C PRO A 156 -1.52 -4.15 -4.48
N GLU A 157 -2.09 -4.33 -5.68
CA GLU A 157 -2.26 -5.66 -6.30
C GLU A 157 -0.94 -6.37 -6.60
N ASP A 158 0.14 -5.63 -6.82
CA ASP A 158 1.49 -6.15 -7.07
C ASP A 158 2.21 -6.60 -5.78
N LEU A 159 1.66 -6.29 -4.61
CA LEU A 159 2.23 -6.72 -3.34
C LEU A 159 1.76 -8.14 -2.99
N ARG A 160 2.70 -9.08 -2.97
CA ARG A 160 2.46 -10.41 -2.39
C ARG A 160 2.33 -10.30 -0.86
N ILE A 161 1.10 -10.30 -0.38
CA ILE A 161 0.79 -10.25 1.06
C ILE A 161 1.13 -11.59 1.73
N THR A 162 1.72 -11.51 2.91
CA THR A 162 2.00 -12.67 3.77
C THR A 162 1.59 -12.36 5.22
N PRO A 163 1.25 -13.37 6.06
CA PRO A 163 0.76 -13.15 7.43
C PRO A 163 1.74 -12.45 8.38
N ASP A 164 3.02 -12.41 8.03
CA ASP A 164 4.08 -11.72 8.76
C ASP A 164 4.21 -10.24 8.36
N MET A 165 3.37 -9.74 7.44
CA MET A 165 3.35 -8.32 7.06
C MET A 165 2.46 -7.47 7.96
N PHE A 166 2.84 -6.20 8.10
CA PHE A 166 2.05 -5.17 8.77
C PHE A 166 2.36 -3.78 8.21
N VAL A 167 1.46 -2.83 8.43
CA VAL A 167 1.63 -1.41 8.06
C VAL A 167 1.85 -0.57 9.30
N ALA A 168 2.71 0.43 9.18
CA ALA A 168 2.85 1.48 10.18
C ALA A 168 3.19 2.83 9.54
N VAL A 169 2.74 3.91 10.17
CA VAL A 169 3.12 5.29 9.81
C VAL A 169 4.52 5.58 10.32
N ILE A 170 5.40 6.04 9.44
CA ILE A 170 6.76 6.48 9.81
C ILE A 170 6.77 7.98 10.01
N ALA A 171 7.26 8.40 11.17
CA ALA A 171 7.47 9.80 11.51
C ALA A 171 8.96 10.16 11.52
N GLY A 172 9.29 11.32 10.97
CA GLY A 172 10.62 11.90 10.90
C GLY A 172 11.32 11.71 9.55
N HIS A 173 12.33 12.54 9.31
CA HIS A 173 12.93 12.72 7.98
C HIS A 173 14.25 11.94 7.78
N SER A 174 14.67 11.09 8.73
CA SER A 174 15.98 10.41 8.67
C SER A 174 16.14 9.42 7.50
N MET A 175 15.02 9.03 6.88
CA MET A 175 14.98 8.08 5.78
C MET A 175 14.62 8.74 4.44
N GLU A 176 14.49 10.06 4.40
CA GLU A 176 14.20 10.79 3.17
C GLU A 176 15.40 10.76 2.19
N PRO A 177 15.14 10.83 0.87
CA PRO A 177 13.82 10.92 0.22
C PRO A 177 13.11 9.57 0.05
N LEU A 178 13.72 8.47 0.51
CA LEU A 178 13.25 7.11 0.24
C LEU A 178 11.98 6.74 1.01
N ILE A 179 11.88 7.19 2.26
CA ILE A 179 10.68 7.11 3.09
C ILE A 179 10.36 8.53 3.55
N PRO A 180 9.33 9.18 2.98
CA PRO A 180 8.86 10.49 3.42
C PRO A 180 8.33 10.48 4.85
N ASP A 181 8.39 11.62 5.52
CA ASP A 181 7.66 11.81 6.77
C ASP A 181 6.15 11.59 6.59
N GLY A 182 5.52 10.88 7.53
CA GLY A 182 4.11 10.51 7.50
C GLY A 182 3.77 9.35 6.56
N ALA A 183 4.75 8.70 5.91
CA ALA A 183 4.50 7.60 4.99
C ALA A 183 3.94 6.35 5.69
N LEU A 184 2.88 5.76 5.13
CA LEU A 184 2.45 4.41 5.49
C LEU A 184 3.39 3.39 4.87
N CYS A 185 4.12 2.66 5.70
CA CYS A 185 5.12 1.69 5.24
C CYS A 185 4.68 0.27 5.56
N VAL A 186 4.84 -0.63 4.59
CA VAL A 186 4.71 -2.08 4.78
C VAL A 186 6.03 -2.63 5.30
N PHE A 187 5.93 -3.40 6.37
CA PHE A 187 7.03 -4.15 6.96
C PHE A 187 6.72 -5.65 6.94
N ARG A 188 7.75 -6.47 6.85
CA ARG A 188 7.69 -7.93 7.04
C ARG A 188 8.43 -8.29 8.31
N ARG A 189 7.78 -8.99 9.25
CA ARG A 189 8.39 -9.41 10.52
C ARG A 189 9.57 -10.34 10.29
N GLY A 190 10.61 -10.15 11.11
CA GLY A 190 11.87 -10.84 10.94
C GLY A 190 12.63 -10.37 9.70
N VAL A 191 13.81 -10.95 9.50
CA VAL A 191 14.62 -10.73 8.30
C VAL A 191 15.16 -12.08 7.85
N THR A 192 14.83 -12.48 6.62
CA THR A 192 15.30 -13.76 6.05
C THR A 192 16.59 -13.53 5.26
N GLY A 193 17.66 -14.21 5.65
CA GLY A 193 18.98 -14.09 5.03
C GLY A 193 19.80 -12.93 5.58
N SER A 194 20.72 -12.38 4.77
CA SER A 194 21.58 -11.27 5.21
C SER A 194 20.75 -9.99 5.44
N ARG A 195 21.01 -9.32 6.56
CA ARG A 195 20.47 -7.99 6.87
C ARG A 195 21.25 -6.87 6.16
N ASP A 196 22.46 -7.15 5.67
CA ASP A 196 23.33 -6.13 5.09
C ASP A 196 22.69 -5.43 3.88
N GLY A 197 22.70 -4.10 3.91
CA GLY A 197 22.11 -3.22 2.91
C GLY A 197 20.60 -3.00 3.03
N ARG A 198 19.89 -3.79 3.85
CA ARG A 198 18.43 -3.75 3.98
C ARG A 198 17.96 -2.60 4.86
N LEU A 199 16.76 -2.13 4.61
CA LEU A 199 16.05 -1.22 5.50
C LEU A 199 15.31 -2.04 6.56
N VAL A 200 15.53 -1.72 7.83
CA VAL A 200 15.01 -2.49 8.95
C VAL A 200 14.34 -1.57 9.97
N LEU A 201 13.26 -2.08 10.57
CA LEU A 201 12.66 -1.52 11.76
C LEU A 201 13.40 -2.04 12.99
N VAL A 202 13.95 -1.10 13.77
CA VAL A 202 14.75 -1.36 14.97
C VAL A 202 13.99 -0.86 16.19
N GLU A 203 13.93 -1.69 17.22
CA GLU A 203 13.43 -1.36 18.54
C GLU A 203 14.60 -1.14 19.50
N ASN A 204 14.59 -0.02 20.20
CA ASN A 204 15.44 0.23 21.36
C ASN A 204 14.72 -0.27 22.62
N LEU A 205 15.32 -1.22 23.33
CA LEU A 205 14.77 -1.83 24.53
C LEU A 205 14.97 -0.98 25.79
N GLU A 206 15.91 -0.03 25.78
CA GLU A 206 16.19 0.87 26.90
C GLU A 206 15.28 2.10 26.90
N ILE A 207 14.70 2.44 25.74
CA ILE A 207 13.79 3.58 25.58
C ILE A 207 12.35 3.10 25.68
N SER A 208 11.57 3.77 26.53
CA SER A 208 10.11 3.62 26.61
C SER A 208 9.41 4.69 25.79
N GLY A 209 8.21 4.39 25.28
CA GLY A 209 7.39 5.34 24.51
C GLY A 209 7.71 5.38 23.01
N ASN A 210 7.26 6.44 22.33
CA ASN A 210 7.23 6.54 20.85
C ASN A 210 8.58 6.53 20.15
N ASN A 211 9.63 7.03 20.81
CA ASN A 211 10.96 7.13 20.21
C ASN A 211 11.75 5.82 20.27
N ARG A 212 11.11 4.71 20.68
CA ARG A 212 11.76 3.41 20.77
C ARG A 212 11.91 2.72 19.43
N TYR A 213 11.16 3.13 18.41
CA TYR A 213 11.22 2.55 17.07
C TYR A 213 11.91 3.49 16.08
N THR A 214 12.78 2.95 15.24
CA THR A 214 13.39 3.69 14.13
C THR A 214 13.56 2.79 12.92
N VAL A 215 13.40 3.35 11.73
CA VAL A 215 13.82 2.70 10.48
C VAL A 215 15.22 3.16 10.13
N LYS A 216 16.12 2.23 9.80
CA LYS A 216 17.50 2.50 9.38
C LYS A 216 17.95 1.49 8.34
N ARG A 217 18.97 1.84 7.55
CA ARG A 217 19.67 0.88 6.71
C ARG A 217 20.68 0.11 7.56
N TYR A 218 20.55 -1.20 7.61
CA TYR A 218 21.49 -2.07 8.30
C TYR A 218 22.73 -2.29 7.44
N ARG A 219 23.91 -2.04 7.99
CA ARG A 219 25.19 -2.42 7.38
C ARG A 219 26.00 -3.27 8.33
N SER A 220 26.53 -4.39 7.87
CA SER A 220 27.55 -5.13 8.63
C SER A 220 28.89 -5.17 7.89
N ARG A 221 29.96 -4.94 8.65
CA ARG A 221 31.33 -5.06 8.17
C ARG A 221 32.05 -6.11 8.99
N LYS A 222 32.60 -7.11 8.32
CA LYS A 222 33.54 -8.06 8.93
C LYS A 222 34.92 -7.42 8.94
N ALA A 223 35.48 -7.17 10.12
CA ALA A 223 36.88 -6.77 10.24
C ALA A 223 37.78 -8.01 10.24
N ALA A 224 38.93 -7.93 9.58
CA ALA A 224 40.00 -8.91 9.73
C ALA A 224 40.92 -8.46 10.87
N SER A 225 41.33 -9.39 11.73
CA SER A 225 42.35 -9.14 12.76
C SER A 225 43.57 -10.03 12.52
N ASP A 226 44.72 -9.63 13.05
CA ASP A 226 46.00 -10.35 12.91
C ASP A 226 45.99 -11.77 13.53
N GLU A 227 44.97 -12.10 14.34
CA GLU A 227 44.79 -13.43 14.96
C GLU A 227 43.63 -14.25 14.34
N GLY A 228 43.08 -13.82 13.19
CA GLY A 228 41.95 -14.46 12.52
C GLY A 228 40.68 -13.60 12.48
N TRP A 229 39.63 -14.12 11.83
CA TRP A 229 38.36 -13.40 11.61
C TRP A 229 37.74 -12.95 12.95
N ARG A 230 37.65 -11.64 13.20
CA ARG A 230 37.08 -11.11 14.44
C ARG A 230 36.36 -9.77 14.26
N HIS A 231 35.18 -9.72 14.86
CA HIS A 231 34.24 -8.62 15.10
C HIS A 231 33.46 -8.13 13.86
N GLU A 232 32.16 -8.39 13.92
CA GLU A 232 31.16 -7.81 13.03
C GLU A 232 30.76 -6.46 13.61
N ARG A 233 31.15 -5.36 12.95
CA ARG A 233 30.63 -4.04 13.29
C ARG A 233 29.32 -3.83 12.54
N ILE A 234 28.26 -3.55 13.28
CA ILE A 234 26.95 -3.23 12.72
C ILE A 234 26.78 -1.72 12.76
N ARG A 235 26.34 -1.14 11.65
CA ARG A 235 26.01 0.29 11.52
C ARG A 235 24.57 0.45 11.07
N LEU A 236 23.84 1.31 11.77
CA LEU A 236 22.50 1.76 11.38
C LEU A 236 22.62 3.12 10.69
N GLU A 237 22.39 3.12 9.38
CA GLU A 237 22.57 4.29 8.53
C GLU A 237 21.23 4.99 8.28
N SER A 238 21.21 6.31 8.49
CA SER A 238 20.17 7.19 7.96
C SER A 238 20.37 7.33 6.45
N VAL A 239 19.29 7.34 5.67
CA VAL A 239 19.37 7.62 4.23
C VAL A 239 19.52 9.12 3.99
N ASN A 240 18.88 9.93 4.83
CA ASN A 240 19.05 11.37 4.82
C ASN A 240 20.39 11.73 5.51
N PRO A 241 21.35 12.37 4.80
CA PRO A 241 22.67 12.69 5.36
C PRO A 241 22.64 13.78 6.44
N GLU A 242 21.53 14.52 6.57
CA GLU A 242 21.35 15.51 7.65
C GLU A 242 21.10 14.84 9.02
N TYR A 243 20.84 13.53 9.03
CA TYR A 243 20.56 12.76 10.24
C TYR A 243 21.72 11.83 10.59
N PRO A 244 22.02 11.66 11.90
CA PRO A 244 23.13 10.83 12.32
C PRO A 244 22.91 9.36 11.98
N SER A 245 24.02 8.68 11.74
CA SER A 245 24.12 7.22 11.65
C SER A 245 25.00 6.74 12.79
N TRP A 246 24.69 5.58 13.38
CA TRP A 246 25.40 5.11 14.57
C TRP A 246 25.75 3.63 14.47
N ASP A 247 26.82 3.25 15.16
CA ASP A 247 27.24 1.86 15.27
C ASP A 247 26.48 1.19 16.42
N LEU A 248 26.10 -0.07 16.23
CA LEU A 248 25.64 -0.92 17.32
C LEU A 248 26.85 -1.57 17.96
N ASP A 249 26.88 -1.56 19.29
CA ASP A 249 27.77 -2.41 20.03
C ASP A 249 27.22 -3.85 19.98
N PRO A 250 27.96 -4.82 19.41
CA PRO A 250 27.50 -6.20 19.32
C PRO A 250 27.29 -6.86 20.69
N ASP A 251 27.90 -6.34 21.75
CA ASP A 251 27.76 -6.86 23.11
C ASP A 251 26.54 -6.27 23.84
N GLU A 252 25.87 -5.26 23.26
CA GLU A 252 24.71 -4.61 23.88
C GLU A 252 23.39 -5.18 23.31
N GLU A 253 22.65 -5.92 24.14
CA GLU A 253 21.29 -6.42 23.82
C GLU A 253 20.22 -5.31 23.71
N LYS A 254 20.63 -4.04 23.74
CA LYS A 254 19.74 -2.86 23.76
C LYS A 254 18.90 -2.69 22.50
N TYR A 255 19.29 -3.28 21.36
CA TYR A 255 18.56 -3.13 20.10
C TYR A 255 18.07 -4.46 19.55
N ARG A 256 16.82 -4.46 19.09
CA ARG A 256 16.20 -5.60 18.43
C ARG A 256 15.76 -5.23 17.02
N ILE A 257 16.19 -6.01 16.03
CA ILE A 257 15.67 -5.91 14.66
C ILE A 257 14.32 -6.63 14.61
N LEU A 258 13.24 -5.89 14.38
CA LEU A 258 11.88 -6.43 14.38
C LEU A 258 11.41 -6.88 13.01
N ALA A 259 11.70 -6.10 11.98
CA ALA A 259 11.11 -6.28 10.67
C ALA A 259 11.99 -5.67 9.56
N GLU A 260 11.82 -6.19 8.35
CA GLU A 260 12.35 -5.63 7.12
C GLU A 260 11.31 -4.69 6.48
N PHE A 261 11.74 -3.52 6.03
CA PHE A 261 10.91 -2.63 5.22
C PHE A 261 10.69 -3.23 3.82
N VAL A 262 9.44 -3.24 3.37
CA VAL A 262 9.04 -3.76 2.06
C VAL A 262 8.81 -2.63 1.07
N ARG A 263 7.92 -1.69 1.39
CA ARG A 263 7.60 -0.53 0.54
C ARG A 263 6.81 0.56 1.28
N VAL A 264 6.73 1.74 0.68
CA VAL A 264 5.73 2.76 0.99
C VAL A 264 4.43 2.43 0.26
N LEU A 265 3.28 2.71 0.89
CA LEU A 265 1.96 2.71 0.28
C LEU A 265 1.62 4.14 -0.18
N ASP A 266 1.13 4.27 -1.41
CA ASP A 266 0.74 5.54 -2.05
C ASP A 266 -0.74 5.90 -1.84
#